data_AF-A0A523VSQ8-F1
#
_entry.id   AF-A0A523VSQ8-F1
#
_cell.length_a   1.000
_cell.length_b   1.000
_cell.length_c   1.000
_cell.angle_alpha   90.00
_cell.angle_beta   90.00
_cell.angle_gamma   90.00
#
_symmetry.space_group_name_H-M   'P 1'
#
loop_
_entity.id
_entity.type
_entity.pdbx_description
1 polymer ?
#
loop_
_entity_poly.entity_id
_entity_poly.type
_entity_poly.pdbx_seq_one_letter_code
_entity_poly.pdbx_strand_id
1 'polypeptide(L)'
;MPELSVLRGEDAIMALHEYIDELEENRDEDLTESQTKALIRLAKGLISTIEAAPSVCEPKKKPQILTRLKSAITENVQSLIKKATDPVPEEKVASHLDIYPSLTPQQSRIM
;
A
#
# COMPACT_ATOMS: atom_id res chain seq x y z
N MET A 1 -16.66 -16.86 10.61
CA MET A 1 -17.46 -15.79 9.98
C MET A 1 -17.60 -16.12 8.51
N PRO A 2 -18.76 -15.94 7.88
CA PRO A 2 -18.87 -16.09 6.43
C PRO A 2 -18.08 -14.99 5.74
N GLU A 3 -17.33 -15.35 4.69
CA GLU A 3 -16.66 -14.40 3.82
C GLU A 3 -17.70 -13.69 2.96
N LEU A 4 -17.90 -12.40 3.21
CA LEU A 4 -18.71 -11.56 2.34
C LEU A 4 -17.88 -11.23 1.11
N SER A 5 -18.09 -11.97 0.02
CA SER A 5 -17.55 -11.63 -1.30
C SER A 5 -18.00 -10.21 -1.65
N VAL A 6 -17.04 -9.29 -1.74
CA VAL A 6 -17.33 -7.89 -2.07
C VAL A 6 -17.60 -7.79 -3.57
N LEU A 7 -18.87 -7.88 -3.96
CA LEU A 7 -19.31 -7.62 -5.33
C LEU A 7 -19.18 -6.13 -5.65
N ARG A 8 -18.73 -5.79 -6.87
CA ARG A 8 -18.54 -4.40 -7.31
C ARG A 8 -18.97 -4.24 -8.77
N GLY A 9 -19.45 -3.03 -9.11
CA GLY A 9 -19.78 -2.68 -10.49
C GLY A 9 -20.82 -3.62 -11.10
N GLU A 10 -20.53 -4.16 -12.28
CA GLU A 10 -21.42 -5.03 -13.05
C GLU A 10 -21.83 -6.30 -12.28
N ASP A 11 -20.92 -6.93 -11.52
CA ASP A 11 -21.24 -8.13 -10.76
C ASP A 11 -22.27 -7.86 -9.64
N ALA A 12 -22.19 -6.67 -9.02
CA ALA A 12 -23.15 -6.25 -8.01
C ALA A 12 -24.52 -5.93 -8.64
N ILE A 13 -24.53 -5.35 -9.85
CA ILE A 13 -25.76 -5.07 -10.58
C ILE A 13 -26.45 -6.38 -10.99
N MET A 14 -25.69 -7.35 -11.50
CA MET A 14 -26.22 -8.67 -11.89
C MET A 14 -26.83 -9.42 -10.68
N ALA A 15 -26.13 -9.45 -9.55
CA ALA A 15 -26.66 -10.07 -8.33
C ALA A 15 -27.92 -9.36 -7.80
N LEU A 16 -28.02 -8.03 -7.94
CA LEU A 16 -29.22 -7.29 -7.56
C LEU A 16 -30.40 -7.55 -8.50
N HIS A 17 -30.15 -7.84 -9.78
CA HIS A 17 -31.20 -8.27 -10.71
C HIS A 17 -31.69 -9.68 -10.38
N GLU A 18 -30.79 -10.63 -10.17
CA GLU A 18 -31.14 -12.00 -9.76
C GLU A 18 -31.96 -12.00 -8.46
N TYR A 19 -31.56 -11.19 -7.48
CA TYR A 19 -32.33 -11.00 -6.24
C TYR A 19 -33.73 -10.41 -6.46
N ILE A 20 -33.91 -9.49 -7.42
CA ILE A 20 -35.23 -8.94 -7.76
C ILE A 20 -36.10 -10.03 -8.38
N ASP A 21 -35.55 -10.85 -9.28
CA ASP A 21 -36.27 -11.93 -9.94
C ASP A 21 -36.72 -12.98 -8.90
N GLU A 22 -35.83 -13.38 -7.98
CA GLU A 22 -36.16 -14.28 -6.86
C GLU A 22 -37.27 -13.70 -5.97
N LEU A 23 -37.26 -12.40 -5.69
CA LEU A 23 -38.31 -11.74 -4.92
C LEU A 23 -39.65 -11.69 -5.65
N GLU A 24 -39.65 -11.63 -6.98
CA GLU A 24 -40.87 -11.62 -7.77
C GLU A 24 -41.45 -13.03 -7.94
N GLU A 25 -40.60 -14.06 -8.04
CA GLU A 25 -41.01 -15.46 -8.08
C GLU A 25 -41.55 -15.96 -6.72
N ASN A 26 -40.95 -15.53 -5.60
CA ASN A 26 -41.31 -15.99 -4.25
C ASN A 26 -42.29 -15.05 -3.52
N ARG A 27 -43.14 -14.33 -4.25
CA ARG A 27 -44.05 -13.29 -3.71
C ARG A 27 -45.02 -13.77 -2.63
N ASP A 28 -45.22 -15.07 -2.47
CA ASP A 28 -46.26 -15.66 -1.63
C ASP A 28 -45.75 -16.56 -0.48
N GLU A 29 -44.43 -16.81 -0.36
CA GLU A 29 -43.92 -17.79 0.62
C GLU A 29 -43.50 -17.19 1.97
N ASP A 30 -42.69 -16.12 1.99
CA ASP A 30 -42.07 -15.62 3.24
C ASP A 30 -42.24 -14.12 3.50
N LEU A 31 -42.63 -13.33 2.50
CA LEU A 31 -42.69 -11.87 2.57
C LEU A 31 -44.05 -11.35 2.13
N THR A 32 -44.57 -10.35 2.83
CA THR A 32 -45.79 -9.66 2.39
C THR A 32 -45.51 -8.84 1.13
N GLU A 33 -46.53 -8.63 0.29
CA GLU A 33 -46.43 -7.82 -0.92
C GLU A 33 -45.77 -6.44 -0.68
N SER A 34 -46.07 -5.83 0.46
CA SER A 34 -45.49 -4.55 0.86
C SER A 34 -43.97 -4.63 1.13
N GLN A 35 -43.51 -5.71 1.76
CA GLN A 35 -42.09 -5.95 2.03
C GLN A 35 -41.35 -6.26 0.73
N THR A 36 -41.90 -7.12 -0.12
CA THR A 36 -41.33 -7.45 -1.43
C THR A 36 -41.16 -6.18 -2.28
N LYS A 37 -42.20 -5.34 -2.33
CA LYS A 37 -42.14 -4.06 -3.06
C LYS A 37 -41.11 -3.09 -2.48
N ALA A 38 -40.93 -3.07 -1.16
CA ALA A 38 -39.92 -2.25 -0.52
C ALA A 38 -38.49 -2.73 -0.86
N LEU A 39 -38.26 -4.04 -0.84
CA LEU A 39 -36.97 -4.65 -1.17
C LEU A 39 -36.61 -4.45 -2.65
N ILE A 40 -37.57 -4.63 -3.56
CA ILE A 40 -37.37 -4.35 -5.00
C ILE A 40 -37.02 -2.87 -5.22
N ARG A 41 -37.71 -1.94 -4.54
CA ARG A 41 -37.39 -0.51 -4.62
C ARG A 41 -35.99 -0.21 -4.11
N LEU A 42 -35.58 -0.85 -3.02
CA LEU A 42 -34.24 -0.69 -2.45
C LEU A 42 -33.19 -1.22 -3.42
N ALA A 43 -33.36 -2.43 -3.97
CA ALA A 43 -32.45 -3.02 -4.94
C ALA A 43 -32.31 -2.16 -6.20
N LYS A 44 -33.42 -1.66 -6.76
CA LYS A 44 -33.40 -0.72 -7.90
C LYS A 44 -32.65 0.59 -7.57
N GLY A 45 -32.86 1.14 -6.37
CA GLY A 45 -32.12 2.32 -5.91
C GLY A 45 -30.61 2.07 -5.79
N LEU A 46 -30.22 0.88 -5.33
CA LEU A 46 -28.81 0.47 -5.27
C LEU A 46 -28.21 0.31 -6.67
N ILE A 47 -28.91 -0.33 -7.61
CA ILE A 47 -28.48 -0.43 -9.02
C ILE A 47 -28.21 0.97 -9.58
N SER A 48 -29.18 1.89 -9.47
CA SER A 48 -29.01 3.27 -9.94
C SER A 48 -27.84 3.99 -9.25
N THR A 49 -27.59 3.70 -7.98
CA THR A 49 -26.45 4.27 -7.24
C THR A 49 -25.12 3.74 -7.77
N ILE A 50 -25.04 2.44 -8.10
CA ILE A 50 -23.84 1.81 -8.66
C ILE A 50 -23.59 2.29 -10.08
N GLU A 51 -24.64 2.43 -10.90
CA GLU A 51 -24.55 2.94 -12.27
C GLU A 51 -24.20 4.43 -12.34
N ALA A 52 -24.76 5.23 -11.43
CA ALA A 52 -24.48 6.66 -11.33
C ALA A 52 -23.13 6.96 -10.64
N ALA A 53 -22.56 5.99 -9.93
CA ALA A 53 -21.23 6.14 -9.37
C ALA A 53 -20.26 6.35 -10.55
N PRO A 54 -19.52 7.48 -10.60
CA PRO A 54 -18.49 7.64 -11.60
C PRO A 54 -17.54 6.44 -11.47
N SER A 55 -17.11 5.87 -12.59
CA SER A 55 -16.13 4.79 -12.62
C SER A 55 -14.80 5.29 -12.02
N VAL A 56 -14.71 5.38 -10.70
CA VAL A 56 -13.49 5.78 -9.99
C VAL A 56 -12.55 4.58 -9.94
N CYS A 57 -12.09 4.18 -11.13
CA CYS A 57 -10.77 3.59 -11.36
C CYS A 57 -10.55 3.40 -12.85
N GLU A 58 -10.26 4.48 -13.57
CA GLU A 58 -9.14 4.37 -14.52
C GLU A 58 -7.84 4.43 -13.70
N PRO A 59 -7.06 3.35 -13.57
CA PRO A 59 -5.73 3.41 -12.98
C PRO A 59 -4.72 4.03 -13.96
N LYS A 60 -5.09 5.02 -14.79
CA LYS A 60 -4.20 5.53 -15.85
C LYS A 60 -3.28 6.69 -15.44
N LYS A 61 -3.37 7.19 -14.20
CA LYS A 61 -2.51 8.32 -13.74
C LYS A 61 -1.60 8.03 -12.53
N LYS A 62 -1.68 6.84 -11.94
CA LYS A 62 -0.72 6.42 -10.88
C LYS A 62 0.71 6.13 -11.39
N PRO A 63 0.98 5.61 -12.62
CA PRO A 63 2.36 5.30 -13.00
C PRO A 63 3.19 6.57 -13.21
N GLN A 64 2.60 7.67 -13.69
CA GLN A 64 3.36 8.87 -14.05
C GLN A 64 3.84 9.68 -12.84
N ILE A 65 3.05 9.73 -11.76
CA ILE A 65 3.45 10.45 -10.54
C ILE A 65 4.55 9.66 -9.82
N LEU A 66 4.42 8.33 -9.76
CA LEU A 66 5.44 7.45 -9.17
C LEU A 66 6.75 7.47 -9.96
N THR A 67 6.71 7.49 -11.30
CA THR A 67 7.93 7.60 -12.11
C THR A 67 8.60 8.95 -11.93
N ARG A 68 7.82 10.05 -11.92
CA ARG A 68 8.35 11.39 -11.64
C ARG A 68 8.99 11.49 -10.26
N LEU A 69 8.36 10.93 -9.23
CA LEU A 69 8.90 10.90 -7.88
C LEU A 69 10.20 10.08 -7.79
N LYS A 70 10.24 8.90 -8.42
CA LYS A 70 11.45 8.07 -8.47
C LYS A 70 12.61 8.78 -9.18
N SER A 71 12.36 9.49 -10.28
CA SER A 71 13.40 10.28 -10.98
C SER A 71 13.95 11.37 -10.07
N ALA A 72 13.06 12.17 -9.46
CA ALA A 72 13.46 13.27 -8.58
C ALA A 72 14.27 12.79 -7.35
N ILE A 73 13.90 11.64 -6.76
CA ILE A 73 14.68 11.05 -5.67
C ILE A 73 16.06 10.61 -6.16
N THR A 74 16.14 9.96 -7.32
CA THR A 74 17.41 9.46 -7.87
C THR A 74 18.36 10.61 -8.22
N GLU A 75 17.86 11.67 -8.84
CA GLU A 75 18.65 12.86 -9.20
C GLU A 75 19.20 13.59 -7.97
N ASN A 76 18.37 13.71 -6.92
CA ASN A 76 18.81 14.31 -5.65
C ASN A 76 19.89 13.46 -4.97
N VAL A 77 19.72 12.14 -4.92
CA VAL A 77 20.72 11.22 -4.34
C VAL A 77 22.04 11.27 -5.13
N GLN A 78 21.99 11.26 -6.46
CA GLN A 78 23.20 11.38 -7.28
C GLN A 78 23.91 12.73 -7.10
N SER A 79 23.15 13.81 -6.95
CA SER A 79 23.70 15.15 -6.70
C SER A 79 24.40 15.23 -5.34
N LEU A 80 23.85 14.55 -4.31
CA LEU A 80 24.49 14.44 -3.00
C LEU A 80 25.76 13.58 -3.03
N ILE A 81 25.76 12.46 -3.77
CA ILE A 81 26.95 11.60 -3.92
C ILE A 81 28.07 12.34 -4.66
N LYS A 82 27.75 13.07 -5.74
CA LYS A 82 28.73 13.89 -6.47
C LYS A 82 29.31 15.00 -5.59
N LYS A 83 28.48 15.61 -4.73
CA LYS A 83 28.91 16.65 -3.78
C LYS A 83 29.75 16.08 -2.61
N ALA A 84 29.64 14.79 -2.33
CA ALA A 84 30.41 14.10 -1.28
C ALA A 84 31.68 13.41 -1.80
N THR A 85 31.98 13.51 -3.11
CA THR A 85 33.19 12.93 -3.73
C THR A 85 34.14 14.03 -4.17
N ASP A 86 34.54 14.89 -3.22
CA ASP A 86 35.83 15.56 -3.31
C ASP A 86 36.86 14.68 -2.58
N PRO A 87 37.98 14.30 -3.22
CA PRO A 87 39.02 13.54 -2.55
C PRO A 87 39.60 14.39 -1.42
N VAL A 88 39.57 13.85 -0.20
CA VAL A 88 40.35 14.37 0.92
C VAL A 88 41.82 14.33 0.49
N PRO A 89 42.54 15.47 0.43
CA PRO A 89 43.96 15.43 0.11
C PRO A 89 44.71 14.73 1.23
N GLU A 90 45.51 13.73 0.83
CA GLU A 90 46.53 13.10 1.66
C GLU A 90 47.52 14.16 2.17
N GLU A 91 47.37 14.66 3.39
CA GLU A 91 48.50 15.27 4.07
C GLU A 91 48.34 15.27 5.60
N LYS A 92 49.42 14.81 6.25
CA LYS A 92 49.69 14.80 7.71
C LYS A 92 49.18 13.61 8.51
N VAL A 93 49.63 12.42 8.12
CA VAL A 93 50.02 11.40 9.11
C VAL A 93 51.49 11.67 9.47
N ALA A 94 51.73 12.66 10.31
CA ALA A 94 53.02 12.82 10.97
C ALA A 94 52.78 13.22 12.41
N SER A 95 53.55 12.57 13.29
CA SER A 95 53.79 12.90 14.70
C SER A 95 52.62 12.70 15.67
N HIS A 96 52.42 11.45 16.11
CA HIS A 96 52.47 11.12 17.54
C HIS A 96 52.62 9.61 17.73
N LEU A 97 53.87 9.13 17.62
CA LEU A 97 54.22 7.75 17.96
C LEU A 97 55.23 7.81 19.10
N ASP A 98 54.80 8.35 20.24
CA ASP A 98 55.45 8.10 21.52
C ASP A 98 55.01 6.72 22.02
N ILE A 99 55.70 5.73 21.47
CA ILE A 99 56.20 4.50 22.07
C ILE A 99 55.69 4.26 23.51
N TYR A 100 54.70 3.36 23.65
CA TYR A 100 54.49 2.62 24.89
C TYR A 100 55.63 1.60 25.08
N PRO A 101 56.19 1.43 26.29
CA PRO A 101 57.23 0.43 26.55
C PRO A 101 56.63 -0.99 26.62
N SER A 102 57.22 -1.89 25.85
CA SER A 102 56.88 -3.32 25.81
C SER A 102 57.47 -4.10 27.00
N LEU A 103 56.58 -4.74 27.77
CA LEU A 103 56.66 -6.08 28.43
C LEU A 103 57.94 -6.56 29.15
N THR A 104 57.77 -6.71 30.49
CA THR A 104 58.25 -7.80 31.41
C THR A 104 59.74 -7.94 31.74
N PRO A 105 60.06 -8.27 33.01
CA PRO A 105 60.29 -9.69 33.34
C PRO A 105 59.69 -10.14 34.70
N GLN A 106 59.15 -11.37 34.72
CA GLN A 106 59.14 -12.29 35.86
C GLN A 106 58.38 -11.89 37.14
N GLN A 107 57.06 -12.13 37.15
CA GLN A 107 56.40 -12.63 38.37
C GLN A 107 56.52 -14.15 38.42
N SER A 108 57.70 -14.63 38.79
CA SER A 108 57.86 -15.98 39.33
C SER A 108 57.91 -15.90 40.84
N ARG A 109 56.77 -16.25 41.45
CA ARG A 109 56.65 -17.16 42.59
C ARG A 109 57.18 -16.70 43.96
N ILE A 110 56.21 -16.57 44.85
CA ILE A 110 56.26 -16.75 46.30
C ILE A 110 57.11 -17.99 46.66
N MET A 111 58.29 -17.78 47.24
CA MET A 111 58.78 -18.31 48.53
C MET A 111 60.21 -17.87 48.79
#